data_AF-A0A7V9DW45-F1
#
_entry.id   AF-A0A7V9DW45-F1
#
_cell.length_a   1.000
_cell.length_b   1.000
_cell.length_c   1.000
_cell.angle_alpha   90.00
_cell.angle_beta   90.00
_cell.angle_gamma   90.00
#
_symmetry.space_group_name_H-M   'P 1'
#
loop_
_entity.id
_entity.type
_entity.pdbx_description
1 polymer ?
#
loop_
_entity_poly.entity_id
_entity_poly.type
_entity_poly.pdbx_seq_one_letter_code
_entity_poly.pdbx_strand_id
1 'polypeptide(L)' 'KYGLADRISYISTGGGAFLEYLEGKGLPVIEILERRAT' A
#
# COMPACT_ATOMS: atom_id res chain seq x y z
N LYS A 1 0.71 11.57 19.88
CA LYS A 1 -0.49 11.14 20.65
C LYS A 1 -0.26 9.87 21.46
N TYR A 2 0.47 8.83 20.97
CA TYR A 2 0.76 7.63 21.80
C TYR A 2 2.19 7.08 21.71
N GLY A 3 3.07 7.62 20.85
CA GLY A 3 4.49 7.20 20.80
C GLY A 3 4.73 5.74 20.42
N LEU A 4 3.79 5.10 19.71
CA LEU A 4 3.85 3.67 19.38
C LEU A 4 4.44 3.38 17.99
N ALA A 5 4.90 4.40 17.25
CA ALA A 5 5.32 4.24 15.85
C ALA A 5 6.39 3.16 15.71
N ASP A 6 7.39 3.15 16.60
CA ASP A 6 8.51 2.19 16.60
C ASP A 6 8.10 0.76 16.98
N ARG A 7 6.86 0.58 17.46
CA ARG A 7 6.30 -0.72 17.87
C ARG A 7 5.35 -1.31 16.84
N ILE A 8 5.14 -0.64 15.71
CA ILE A 8 4.28 -1.11 14.63
C ILE A 8 5.19 -1.57 13.48
N SER A 9 5.01 -2.82 13.03
CA SER A 9 5.88 -3.41 12.00
C SER A 9 5.81 -2.70 10.65
N TYR A 10 4.66 -2.11 10.31
CA TYR A 10 4.47 -1.36 9.07
C TYR A 10 3.38 -0.31 9.24
N ILE A 11 3.65 0.91 8.80
CA ILE A 11 2.70 2.03 8.79
C ILE A 11 2.56 2.51 7.35
N SER A 12 1.42 2.21 6.73
CA SER A 12 1.09 2.75 5.41
C SER A 12 0.63 4.20 5.55
N THR A 13 1.21 5.09 4.74
CA THR A 13 0.72 6.46 4.55
C THR A 13 -0.08 6.61 3.24
N GLY A 14 -0.42 5.49 2.59
CA GLY A 14 -1.04 5.46 1.26
C GLY A 14 -2.52 5.85 1.20
N GLY A 15 -3.15 6.17 2.33
CA GLY A 15 -4.55 6.64 2.39
C GLY A 15 -5.50 5.73 1.61
N GLY A 16 -6.18 6.31 0.60
CA GLY A 16 -7.13 5.59 -0.26
C GLY A 16 -6.51 4.46 -1.09
N ALA A 17 -5.27 4.61 -1.57
CA ALA A 17 -4.61 3.56 -2.34
C ALA A 17 -4.36 2.30 -1.49
N PHE A 18 -4.11 2.47 -0.19
CA PHE A 18 -3.99 1.34 0.74
C PHE A 18 -5.34 0.65 0.96
N LEU A 19 -6.44 1.40 1.00
CA LEU A 19 -7.79 0.83 1.10
C LEU A 19 -8.16 0.06 -0.17
N GLU A 20 -7.93 0.63 -1.36
CA GLU A 20 -8.18 -0.04 -2.64
C GLU A 20 -7.38 -1.35 -2.77
N TYR A 21 -6.12 -1.34 -2.32
CA TYR A 21 -5.30 -2.55 -2.25
C TYR A 21 -5.90 -3.62 -1.33
N LEU A 22 -6.41 -3.24 -0.14
CA LEU A 22 -7.06 -4.17 0.79
C LEU A 22 -8.41 -4.68 0.28
N GLU A 23 -9.10 -3.91 -0.56
CA GLU A 23 -10.32 -4.34 -1.26
C GLU A 23 -10.03 -5.37 -2.37
N GLY A 24 -8.77 -5.66 -2.66
CA GLY A 24 -8.35 -6.57 -3.73
C GLY A 24 -8.49 -5.97 -5.13
N LYS A 25 -8.63 -4.65 -5.24
CA LYS A 25 -8.63 -3.96 -6.53
C LYS A 25 -7.20 -3.89 -7.06
N GLY A 26 -7.05 -4.14 -8.36
CA GLY A 26 -5.79 -3.89 -9.05
C GLY A 26 -5.46 -2.40 -9.00
N LEU A 27 -4.24 -2.07 -8.55
CA LEU A 27 -3.73 -0.70 -8.62
C LEU A 27 -3.07 -0.50 -9.99
N PRO A 28 -3.52 0.46 -10.82
CA PRO A 28 -3.00 0.63 -12.18
C PRO A 28 -1.49 0.80 -12.25
N VAL A 29 -0.90 1.43 -11.23
CA VAL A 29 0.56 1.63 -11.14
C VAL A 29 1.32 0.33 -10.88
N ILE A 30 0.74 -0.60 -10.12
CA ILE A 30 1.34 -1.92 -9.87
C ILE A 30 1.26 -2.74 -11.16
N GLU A 31 0.08 -2.76 -11.79
CA GLU A 31 -0.13 -3.51 -13.03
C GLU A 31 0.80 -3.09 -14.17
N ILE A 32 1.03 -1.79 -14.37
CA ILE A 32 1.93 -1.32 -15.43
C ILE A 32 3.39 -1.67 -15.13
N LEU A 33 3.80 -1.70 -13.86
CA LEU A 33 5.15 -2.09 -13.46
C LEU A 33 5.36 -3.59 -13.63
N GLU A 34 4.38 -4.41 -13.23
CA GLU A 34 4.39 -5.86 -13.44
C GLU A 34 4.49 -6.21 -14.92
N ARG A 35 3.70 -5.55 -15.78
CA ARG A 35 3.75 -5.74 -17.24
C ARG A 35 5.08 -5.36 -17.90
N ARG A 36 5.86 -4.48 -17.28
CA ARG A 36 7.17 -4.04 -17.79
C ARG A 36 8.34 -4.85 -17.23
N ALA A 37 8.11 -5.57 -16.13
CA ALA A 37 9.11 -6.41 -15.49
C ALA A 37 9.29 -7.76 -16.22
N THR A 38 8.29 -8.17 -16.99
CA THR A 38 8.32 -9.28 -17.95
C THR A 38 8.73 -8.82 -19.35
#